data_AF-J9FKP7-F1
#
_entry.id   AF-J9FKP7-F1
#
_cell.length_a   1.000
_cell.length_b   1.000
_cell.length_c   1.000
_cell.angle_alpha   90.00
_cell.angle_beta   90.00
_cell.angle_gamma   90.00
#
_symmetry.space_group_name_H-M   'P 1'
#
loop_
_entity.id
_entity.type
_entity.pdbx_description
1 polymer ?
#
loop_
_entity_poly.entity_id
_entity_poly.type
_entity_poly.pdbx_seq_one_letter_code
_entity_poly.pdbx_strand_id
1 'polypeptide(L)' 'MYSLLTFTLVLLLRIYHIWAAYFSQFSLREPEHDPCYDNAGRPIRCVPDFINAAFGKPVTASNTCGQYGPSR' A
#
# COMPACT_ATOMS: atom_id res chain seq x y z
N MET A 1 -4.04 -26.34 -21.31
CA MET A 1 -4.89 -26.12 -20.12
C MET A 1 -4.09 -25.80 -18.86
N TYR A 2 -3.17 -26.66 -18.39
CA TYR A 2 -2.35 -26.38 -17.19
C TYR A 2 -1.54 -25.07 -17.28
N SER A 3 -0.89 -24.79 -18.42
CA SER A 3 -0.11 -23.55 -18.60
C SER A 3 -0.96 -22.26 -18.57
N LEU A 4 -2.21 -22.33 -19.05
CA LEU A 4 -3.13 -21.19 -18.99
C LEU A 4 -3.65 -20.98 -17.56
N LEU A 5 -3.96 -22.07 -16.86
CA LEU A 5 -4.39 -22.03 -15.45
C LEU A 5 -3.27 -21.49 -14.54
N THR A 6 -2.02 -21.89 -14.75
CA THR A 6 -0.90 -21.37 -13.96
C THR A 6 -0.66 -19.90 -14.24
N PHE A 7 -0.75 -19.47 -15.50
CA PHE A 7 -0.59 -18.06 -15.88
C PHE A 7 -1.67 -17.16 -15.24
N THR A 8 -2.94 -17.58 -15.28
CA THR A 8 -4.02 -16.81 -14.65
C THR A 8 -3.86 -16.73 -13.14
N LEU A 9 -3.45 -17.81 -12.47
CA LEU A 9 -3.23 -17.84 -11.02
C LEU A 9 -2.08 -16.91 -10.60
N VAL A 10 -0.97 -16.91 -11.35
CA VAL A 10 0.15 -15.97 -11.13
C VAL A 10 -0.30 -14.52 -11.33
N LEU A 11 -1.06 -14.24 -12.39
CA LEU A 11 -1.58 -12.89 -12.65
C LEU A 11 -2.45 -12.39 -11.49
N LEU A 12 -3.37 -13.22 -11.01
CA LEU A 12 -4.25 -12.88 -9.87
C LEU A 12 -3.46 -12.62 -8.59
N LEU A 13 -2.46 -13.44 -8.29
CA LEU A 13 -1.56 -13.22 -7.15
C LEU A 13 -0.79 -11.90 -7.25
N ARG A 14 -0.30 -11.55 -8.45
CA ARG A 14 0.39 -10.27 -8.67
C ARG A 14 -0.55 -9.08 -8.48
N ILE A 15 -1.76 -9.15 -9.04
CA ILE A 15 -2.78 -8.11 -8.88
C ILE A 15 -3.12 -7.92 -7.40
N TYR A 16 -3.31 -9.02 -6.67
CA TYR A 16 -3.59 -8.99 -5.23
C TYR A 16 -2.48 -8.29 -4.43
N HIS A 17 -1.21 -8.61 -4.71
CA HIS A 17 -0.07 -7.96 -4.04
C HIS A 17 0.01 -6.45 -4.32
N ILE A 18 -0.25 -6.03 -5.55
CA ILE A 18 -0.26 -4.61 -5.92
C ILE A 18 -1.38 -3.89 -5.17
N TRP A 19 -2.57 -4.50 -5.10
CA TRP A 19 -3.73 -3.95 -4.42
C TRP A 19 -3.48 -3.81 -2.92
N ALA A 20 -3.02 -4.88 -2.26
CA ALA A 20 -2.66 -4.85 -0.84
C ALA A 20 -1.60 -3.78 -0.52
N ALA A 21 -0.65 -3.55 -1.43
CA ALA A 21 0.36 -2.53 -1.24
C ALA A 21 -0.22 -1.10 -1.30
N TYR A 22 -1.16 -0.83 -2.21
CA TYR A 22 -1.82 0.47 -2.31
C TYR A 22 -2.70 0.76 -1.08
N PHE A 23 -3.51 -0.20 -0.63
CA PHE A 23 -4.47 0.02 0.45
C PHE A 23 -3.84 0.18 1.84
N SER A 24 -2.60 -0.28 2.05
CA SER A 24 -1.95 -0.11 3.36
C SER A 24 -1.57 1.35 3.68
N GLN A 25 -1.82 2.30 2.79
CA GLN A 25 -1.52 3.73 2.99
C GLN A 25 -2.73 4.50 3.55
N PHE A 26 -3.91 3.90 3.56
CA PHE A 26 -5.12 4.52 4.08
C PHE A 26 -5.37 4.07 5.51
N SER A 27 -5.85 5.00 6.33
CA SER A 27 -6.33 4.69 7.67
C SER A 27 -7.48 3.68 7.57
N LEU A 28 -7.41 2.57 8.32
CA LEU A 28 -8.53 1.63 8.46
C LEU A 28 -9.64 2.18 9.36
N ARG A 29 -9.44 3.38 9.92
CA ARG A 29 -10.42 4.02 10.77
C ARG A 29 -11.54 4.58 9.91
N GLU A 30 -12.71 3.96 10.01
CA GLU A 30 -13.91 4.47 9.39
C GLU A 30 -14.39 5.71 10.15
N PRO A 31 -14.52 6.87 9.49
CA PRO A 31 -15.04 8.07 10.14
C PRO A 31 -16.54 7.93 10.33
N GLU A 32 -17.07 8.41 11.46
CA GLU A 32 -18.51 8.35 11.73
C GLU A 32 -19.35 9.11 10.69
N HIS A 33 -18.77 10.13 10.07
CA HIS A 33 -19.39 10.98 9.05
C HIS A 33 -18.35 11.33 7.98
N ASP A 34 -18.79 11.64 6.75
CA ASP A 34 -17.87 12.02 5.66
C ASP A 34 -17.12 13.33 6.00
N PRO A 35 -15.78 13.29 6.17
CA PRO A 35 -14.99 14.46 6.56
C PRO A 35 -14.93 15.54 5.46
N CYS A 36 -15.42 15.27 4.25
CA CYS A 36 -15.46 16.22 3.14
C CYS A 36 -16.72 17.11 3.17
N TYR A 37 -17.62 16.96 4.15
CA TYR A 37 -18.79 17.82 4.33
C TYR A 37 -18.90 18.34 5.77
N ASP A 38 -19.40 19.57 5.93
CA ASP A 38 -19.74 20.11 7.25
C ASP A 38 -21.10 19.57 7.77
N ASN A 39 -21.45 19.90 9.01
CA ASN A 39 -22.72 19.46 9.62
C ASN A 39 -23.98 19.96 8.88
N ALA A 40 -23.86 20.98 8.03
CA ALA A 40 -24.95 21.51 7.21
C ALA A 40 -24.97 20.87 5.80
N GLY A 41 -24.09 19.90 5.53
CA GLY A 41 -23.98 19.22 4.23
C GLY A 41 -23.26 20.04 3.16
N ARG A 42 -22.54 21.11 3.53
CA ARG A 42 -21.77 21.89 2.55
C ARG A 42 -20.38 21.26 2.35
N PRO A 43 -19.90 21.17 1.11
CA PRO A 43 -18.59 20.56 0.84
C PRO A 43 -17.47 21.44 1.41
N ILE A 44 -16.48 20.77 2.03
CA ILE A 44 -15.28 21.37 2.59
C ILE A 44 -14.03 20.65 2.07
N ARG A 45 -12.86 21.26 2.21
CA ARG A 45 -11.59 20.62 1.88
C ARG A 45 -11.26 19.56 2.94
N CYS A 46 -11.29 18.29 2.54
CA CYS A 46 -10.76 17.18 3.32
C CYS A 46 -9.30 16.87 2.93
N VAL A 47 -8.53 16.38 3.90
CA VAL A 47 -7.17 15.87 3.70
C VAL A 47 -7.05 14.55 4.46
N PRO A 48 -6.36 13.52 3.89
CA PRO A 48 -6.12 12.28 4.61
C PRO A 48 -5.26 12.47 5.87
N ASP A 49 -5.26 11.46 6.73
CA ASP A 49 -4.40 11.40 7.92
C ASP A 49 -2.91 11.49 7.54
N PHE A 50 -2.12 12.08 8.43
CA PHE A 50 -0.66 12.11 8.29
C PHE A 50 -0.08 10.73 8.64
N ILE A 51 0.52 10.05 7.65
CA ILE A 51 1.11 8.72 7.81
C ILE A 51 2.54 8.66 7.25
N ASN A 52 3.30 7.66 7.70
CA ASN A 52 4.54 7.27 7.02
C ASN A 52 4.22 6.27 5.90
N ALA A 53 4.14 6.77 4.66
CA ALA A 53 3.85 5.95 3.47
C ALA A 53 4.88 4.83 3.19
N ALA A 54 6.08 4.93 3.77
CA ALA A 54 7.15 3.93 3.61
C ALA A 54 7.14 2.84 4.70
N PHE A 55 6.37 3.01 5.79
CA PHE A 55 6.39 2.07 6.90
C PHE A 55 5.92 0.67 6.46
N GLY A 56 6.72 -0.35 6.75
CA GLY A 56 6.43 -1.74 6.38
C GLY A 56 6.53 -2.06 4.88
N LYS A 57 6.98 -1.12 4.04
CA LYS A 57 7.17 -1.34 2.60
C LYS A 57 8.58 -1.85 2.29
N PRO A 58 8.74 -2.80 1.34
CA PRO A 58 10.05 -3.17 0.86
C PRO A 58 10.69 -1.99 0.12
N VAL A 59 11.98 -1.76 0.37
CA VAL A 59 12.78 -0.71 -0.28
C VAL A 59 13.88 -1.36 -1.10
N THR A 60 14.03 -0.96 -2.36
CA THR A 60 15.14 -1.39 -3.21
C THR A 60 16.36 -0.52 -2.93
N ALA A 61 17.44 -1.14 -2.45
CA ALA A 61 18.73 -0.49 -2.26
C ALA A 61 19.68 -0.82 -3.41
N SER A 62 20.50 0.14 -3.84
CA SER A 62 21.55 -0.10 -4.84
C SER A 62 22.71 -0.94 -4.28
N ASN A 63 22.95 -0.83 -2.97
CA ASN A 63 24.01 -1.52 -2.26
C ASN A 63 23.53 -1.88 -0.85
N THR A 64 23.85 -3.09 -0.41
CA THR A 64 23.61 -3.56 0.96
C THR A 64 24.91 -4.13 1.49
N CYS A 65 25.42 -3.62 2.61
CA CYS A 65 26.63 -4.16 3.23
C CYS A 65 26.40 -5.57 3.80
N GLY A 66 27.49 -6.31 4.06
CA GLY A 66 27.40 -7.60 4.76
C GLY A 66 27.09 -8.81 3.89
N GLN A 67 26.89 -8.65 2.57
CA GLN A 67 26.58 -9.77 1.67
C GLN A 67 27.68 -10.86 1.61
N TYR A 68 28.94 -10.48 1.87
CA TYR A 68 30.11 -11.38 1.83
C TYR A 68 30.89 -11.42 3.15
N GLY A 69 30.27 -10.98 4.25
CA GLY A 69 30.93 -10.82 5.55
C GLY A 69 31.06 -9.36 5.99
N PRO A 70 31.54 -9.12 7.21
CA PRO A 70 31.68 -7.77 7.77
C PRO A 70 32.72 -6.94 7.00
N SER A 71 32.37 -5.70 6.64
CA SER A 71 33.35 -4.69 6.24
C SER A 71 33.89 -4.02 7.49
N ARG A 72 35.22 -3.85 7.56
CA ARG A 72 35.88 -3.07 8.63
C ARG A 72 35.93 -1.60 8.28
#